data_AF-A0A7H8KMF4-F1
#
_entry.id   AF-A0A7H8KMF4-F1
#
_cell.length_a   1.000
_cell.length_b   1.000
_cell.length_c   1.000
_cell.angle_alpha   90.00
_cell.angle_beta   90.00
_cell.angle_gamma   90.00
#
_symmetry.space_group_name_H-M   'P 1'
#
loop_
_entity.id
_entity.type
_entity.pdbx_description
1 polymer ?
#
loop_
_entity_poly.entity_id
_entity_poly.type
_entity_poly.pdbx_seq_one_letter_code
_entity_poly.pdbx_strand_id
1 'polypeptide(L)'
;MSRAEDIRAAQESLESRDWSDAVVDDTPPTTKVSMSARYPSDIARRVMEDAEARGVKPGAILREIVEAHYATLDAAGDEPITVRPADVVRALAQVARRERPAAA
;
A
#
# COMPACT_ATOMS: atom_id res chain seq x y z
N MET A 1 12.71 -36.40 -20.51
CA MET A 1 13.87 -35.52 -20.79
C MET A 1 14.36 -34.98 -19.47
N SER A 2 15.67 -34.85 -19.32
CA SER A 2 16.28 -34.30 -18.11
C SER A 2 16.17 -32.78 -18.14
N ARG A 3 16.05 -32.14 -16.97
CA ARG A 3 16.09 -30.66 -16.83
C ARG A 3 17.28 -30.03 -17.55
N ALA A 4 18.40 -30.75 -17.64
CA ALA A 4 19.60 -30.29 -18.35
C ALA A 4 19.43 -30.29 -19.88
N GLU A 5 18.63 -31.21 -20.43
CA GLU A 5 18.30 -31.25 -21.87
C GLU A 5 17.33 -30.14 -22.23
N ASP A 6 16.33 -29.87 -21.36
CA ASP A 6 15.37 -28.79 -21.56
C ASP A 6 16.04 -27.41 -21.53
N ILE A 7 16.99 -27.20 -20.61
CA ILE A 7 17.78 -25.96 -20.55
C ILE A 7 18.61 -25.78 -21.82
N ARG A 8 19.27 -26.85 -22.30
CA ARG A 8 20.09 -26.79 -23.52
C ARG A 8 19.24 -26.46 -24.74
N ALA A 9 18.11 -27.14 -24.92
CA ALA A 9 17.19 -26.87 -26.03
C ALA A 9 16.63 -25.44 -25.99
N ALA A 10 16.36 -24.91 -24.79
CA ALA A 10 15.93 -23.52 -24.63
C ALA A 10 17.03 -22.51 -24.97
N GLN A 11 18.28 -22.79 -24.61
CA GLN A 11 19.44 -21.94 -24.94
C GLN A 11 19.71 -21.92 -26.45
N GLU A 12 19.74 -23.09 -27.09
CA GLU A 12 19.94 -23.22 -28.54
C GLU A 12 18.86 -22.46 -29.33
N SER A 13 17.61 -22.52 -28.86
CA SER A 13 16.48 -21.78 -29.45
C SER A 13 16.58 -20.26 -29.32
N LEU A 14 17.22 -19.76 -28.25
CA LEU A 14 17.48 -18.34 -28.06
C LEU A 14 18.65 -17.85 -28.93
N GLU A 15 19.71 -18.64 -29.02
CA GLU A 15 20.91 -18.32 -29.81
C GLU A 15 20.66 -18.34 -31.32
N SER A 16 19.73 -19.19 -31.80
CA SER A 16 19.39 -19.26 -33.22
C SER A 16 18.48 -18.13 -33.72
N ARG A 17 18.00 -17.25 -32.84
CA ARG A 17 17.12 -16.14 -33.22
C ARG A 17 17.93 -14.93 -33.66
N ASP A 18 17.44 -14.25 -34.69
CA ASP A 18 17.97 -12.96 -35.10
C ASP A 18 17.47 -11.87 -34.12
N TRP A 19 18.40 -11.26 -33.40
CA TRP A 19 18.15 -10.18 -32.43
C TRP A 19 18.64 -8.82 -32.93
N SER A 20 18.96 -8.68 -34.22
CA SER A 20 19.59 -7.47 -34.76
C SER A 20 18.74 -6.20 -34.56
N ASP A 21 17.42 -6.35 -34.47
CA ASP A 21 16.46 -5.26 -34.22
C ASP A 21 15.98 -5.20 -32.75
N ALA A 22 16.58 -5.99 -31.85
CA ALA A 22 16.17 -6.03 -30.46
C ALA A 22 16.61 -4.75 -29.72
N VAL A 23 15.67 -4.11 -29.03
CA VAL A 23 15.94 -2.95 -28.17
C VAL A 23 16.08 -3.45 -26.74
N VAL A 24 17.19 -3.13 -26.09
CA VAL A 24 17.38 -3.37 -24.66
C VAL A 24 16.52 -2.36 -23.89
N ASP A 25 15.55 -2.86 -23.12
CA ASP A 25 14.77 -2.05 -22.19
C ASP A 25 15.54 -1.97 -20.85
N ASP A 26 16.32 -0.90 -20.70
CA ASP A 26 17.06 -0.59 -19.47
C ASP A 26 16.18 0.14 -18.42
N THR A 27 14.86 0.21 -18.61
CA THR A 27 13.96 0.83 -17.63
C THR A 27 14.12 0.10 -16.29
N PRO A 28 14.56 0.78 -15.21
CA PRO A 28 14.68 0.14 -13.92
C PRO A 28 13.32 -0.46 -13.53
N PRO A 29 13.27 -1.74 -13.11
CA PRO A 29 12.00 -2.34 -12.73
C PRO A 29 11.40 -1.47 -11.63
N THR A 30 10.22 -0.91 -11.89
CA THR A 30 9.49 -0.18 -10.86
C THR A 30 9.25 -1.16 -9.72
N THR A 31 9.83 -0.89 -8.55
CA THR A 31 9.66 -1.76 -7.40
C THR A 31 8.18 -1.85 -7.07
N LYS A 32 7.57 -3.00 -7.35
CA LYS A 32 6.16 -3.24 -7.02
C LYS A 32 6.10 -3.79 -5.61
N VAL A 33 5.53 -3.02 -4.70
CA VAL A 33 5.19 -3.48 -3.35
C VAL A 33 3.75 -3.96 -3.36
N SER A 34 3.53 -5.23 -3.00
CA SER A 34 2.19 -5.77 -2.78
C SER A 34 1.90 -5.79 -1.29
N MET A 35 0.80 -5.16 -0.88
CA MET A 35 0.30 -5.17 0.48
C MET A 35 -1.02 -5.92 0.52
N SER A 36 -1.21 -6.79 1.51
CA SER A 36 -2.48 -7.49 1.73
C SER A 36 -3.06 -7.08 3.07
N ALA A 37 -4.38 -6.86 3.09
CA ALA A 37 -5.14 -6.52 4.28
C ALA A 37 -6.42 -7.34 4.31
N ARG A 38 -6.88 -7.68 5.53
CA ARG A 38 -8.19 -8.30 5.74
C ARG A 38 -9.18 -7.19 6.08
N TYR A 39 -10.31 -7.19 5.37
CA TYR A 39 -11.38 -6.23 5.58
C TYR A 39 -12.64 -6.93 6.10
N PRO A 40 -13.46 -6.23 6.90
CA PRO A 40 -14.85 -6.61 7.10
C PRO A 40 -15.58 -6.80 5.76
N SER A 41 -16.53 -7.73 5.72
CA SER A 41 -17.21 -8.14 4.48
C SER A 41 -18.01 -7.01 3.83
N ASP A 42 -18.58 -6.12 4.64
CA ASP A 42 -19.33 -4.95 4.19
C ASP A 42 -18.44 -3.94 3.45
N ILE A 43 -17.22 -3.72 3.96
CA ILE A 43 -16.22 -2.84 3.32
C ILE A 43 -15.76 -3.44 2.00
N ALA A 44 -15.43 -4.74 1.99
CA ALA A 44 -15.03 -5.44 0.77
C ALA A 44 -16.14 -5.38 -0.29
N ARG A 45 -17.39 -5.63 0.09
CA ARG A 45 -18.55 -5.56 -0.82
C ARG A 45 -18.70 -4.18 -1.43
N ARG A 46 -18.64 -3.12 -0.62
CA ARG A 46 -18.77 -1.73 -1.09
C ARG A 46 -17.71 -1.37 -2.14
N VAL A 47 -16.45 -1.74 -1.90
CA VAL A 47 -15.35 -1.51 -2.85
C VAL A 47 -15.59 -2.25 -4.17
N MET A 48 -16.10 -3.49 -4.10
CA MET A 48 -16.40 -4.29 -5.29
C MET A 48 -17.56 -3.69 -6.09
N GLU A 49 -18.64 -3.27 -5.42
CA GLU A 49 -19.81 -2.63 -6.05
C GLU A 49 -19.42 -1.30 -6.75
N ASP A 50 -18.60 -0.48 -6.10
CA ASP A 50 -18.10 0.77 -6.68
C ASP A 50 -17.20 0.53 -7.90
N ALA A 51 -16.38 -0.52 -7.85
CA ALA A 51 -15.50 -0.92 -8.95
C ALA A 51 -16.33 -1.41 -10.15
N GLU A 52 -17.34 -2.23 -9.90
CA GLU A 52 -18.27 -2.74 -10.91
C GLU A 52 -19.06 -1.60 -11.57
N ALA A 53 -19.66 -0.72 -10.77
CA ALA A 53 -20.43 0.42 -11.26
C ALA A 53 -19.61 1.35 -12.17
N ARG A 54 -18.30 1.44 -11.94
CA ARG A 54 -17.38 2.28 -12.73
C ARG A 54 -16.61 1.52 -13.81
N GLY A 55 -16.78 0.20 -13.91
CA GLY A 55 -16.04 -0.63 -14.87
C GLY A 55 -14.52 -0.65 -14.65
N VAL A 56 -14.06 -0.49 -13.40
CA VAL A 56 -12.63 -0.45 -13.04
C VAL A 56 -12.25 -1.62 -12.13
N LYS A 57 -10.94 -1.82 -11.92
CA LYS A 57 -10.46 -2.82 -10.96
C LYS A 57 -10.65 -2.32 -9.52
N PRO A 58 -10.96 -3.20 -8.53
CA PRO A 58 -11.10 -2.81 -7.11
C PRO A 58 -9.88 -2.08 -6.55
N GLY A 59 -8.67 -2.42 -7.01
CA GLY A 59 -7.44 -1.72 -6.62
C GLY A 59 -7.42 -0.24 -7.02
N ALA A 60 -8.13 0.16 -8.08
CA ALA A 60 -8.26 1.57 -8.47
C ALA A 60 -9.10 2.34 -7.44
N ILE A 61 -10.22 1.76 -6.99
CA ILE A 61 -11.08 2.34 -5.93
C ILE A 61 -10.29 2.47 -4.63
N LEU A 62 -9.57 1.42 -4.21
CA LEU A 62 -8.76 1.46 -3.00
C LEU A 62 -7.67 2.53 -3.07
N ARG A 63 -7.01 2.66 -4.22
CA ARG A 63 -5.99 3.68 -4.44
C ARG A 63 -6.59 5.09 -4.34
N GLU A 64 -7.73 5.35 -4.99
CA GLU A 64 -8.41 6.65 -4.93
C GLU A 64 -8.78 7.03 -3.49
N ILE A 65 -9.31 6.08 -2.71
CA ILE A 65 -9.68 6.32 -1.30
C ILE A 65 -8.43 6.69 -0.48
N VAL A 66 -7.32 5.97 -0.68
CA VAL A 66 -6.07 6.21 0.03
C VAL A 66 -5.45 7.55 -0.36
N GLU A 67 -5.37 7.84 -1.66
CA GLU A 67 -4.83 9.10 -2.18
C GLU A 67 -5.67 10.29 -1.69
N ALA A 68 -7.01 10.19 -1.71
CA ALA A 68 -7.88 11.24 -1.19
C ALA A 68 -7.69 11.46 0.32
N HIS A 69 -7.49 10.39 1.10
CA HIS A 69 -7.20 10.49 2.53
C HIS A 69 -5.89 11.26 2.79
N TYR A 70 -4.80 10.88 2.13
CA TYR A 70 -3.52 11.57 2.31
C TYR A 70 -3.52 12.99 1.77
N ALA A 71 -4.17 13.26 0.63
CA ALA A 71 -4.33 14.62 0.13
C ALA A 71 -5.10 15.52 1.12
N THR A 72 -6.08 14.96 1.84
CA THR A 72 -6.79 15.69 2.90
C THR A 72 -5.89 16.00 4.10
N LEU A 73 -5.04 15.04 4.52
CA LEU A 73 -4.07 15.25 5.59
C LEU A 73 -3.01 16.30 5.21
N ASP A 74 -2.47 16.21 3.99
CA ASP A 74 -1.48 17.16 3.48
C ASP A 74 -2.07 18.58 3.41
N ALA A 75 -3.32 18.71 2.96
CA ALA A 75 -4.03 19.99 2.88
C ALA A 75 -4.36 20.59 4.26
N ALA A 76 -4.56 19.75 5.28
CA ALA A 76 -4.79 20.22 6.65
C ALA A 76 -3.54 20.85 7.27
N GLY A 77 -2.34 20.58 6.74
CA GLY A 77 -1.08 21.03 7.33
C GLY A 77 -0.80 20.41 8.70
N ASP A 78 -1.60 19.43 9.11
CA ASP A 78 -1.46 18.70 10.35
C ASP A 78 -0.33 17.69 10.17
N GLU A 79 0.84 17.98 10.72
CA GLU A 79 1.90 16.98 10.82
C GLU A 79 1.40 15.83 11.71
N PRO A 80 1.30 14.58 11.22
CA PRO A 80 0.74 13.50 12.00
C PRO A 80 1.65 13.19 13.19
N ILE A 81 1.24 13.66 14.37
CA ILE A 81 1.96 13.39 15.61
C ILE A 81 1.63 11.96 16.07
N THR A 82 2.63 11.09 16.02
CA THR A 82 2.50 9.76 16.64
C THR A 82 2.64 9.89 18.15
N VAL A 83 1.56 9.68 18.89
CA VAL A 83 1.54 9.74 20.36
C VAL A 83 1.48 8.33 20.95
N ARG A 84 2.33 8.02 21.94
CA ARG A 84 2.22 6.75 22.67
C ARG A 84 1.00 6.82 23.62
N PRO A 85 0.19 5.75 23.72
CA PRO A 85 -0.97 5.72 24.63
C PRO A 85 -0.62 6.09 26.08
N ALA A 86 0.56 5.70 26.57
CA ALA A 86 1.03 6.00 27.91
C ALA A 86 1.23 7.53 28.16
N ASP A 87 1.64 8.27 27.13
CA ASP A 87 1.84 9.72 27.23
C ASP A 87 0.50 10.47 27.33
N VAL A 88 -0.54 9.98 26.64
CA VAL A 88 -1.92 10.51 26.74
C VAL A 88 -2.49 10.29 28.14
N VAL A 89 -2.37 9.07 28.67
CA VAL A 89 -2.85 8.74 30.03
C VAL A 89 -2.14 9.60 31.08
N ARG A 90 -0.83 9.83 30.94
CA ARG A 90 -0.07 10.70 31.83
C ARG A 90 -0.55 12.14 31.77
N ALA A 91 -0.82 12.68 30.58
CA ALA A 91 -1.33 14.04 30.42
C ALA A 91 -2.71 14.21 31.06
N LEU A 92 -3.63 13.26 30.85
CA LEU A 92 -4.96 13.26 31.48
C LEU A 92 -4.87 13.22 33.01
N ALA A 93 -3.99 12.37 33.55
CA ALA A 93 -3.76 12.29 35.00
C ALA A 93 -3.19 13.60 35.58
N GLN A 94 -2.37 14.32 34.84
CA GLN A 94 -1.84 15.63 35.27
C GLN A 94 -2.91 16.72 35.28
N VAL A 95 -3.79 16.76 34.27
CA VAL A 95 -4.92 17.69 34.21
C VAL A 95 -5.89 17.43 35.37
N ALA A 96 -6.29 16.17 35.57
CA ALA A 96 -7.17 15.77 36.66
C ALA A 96 -6.60 16.09 38.07
N ARG A 97 -5.27 16.13 38.21
CA ARG A 97 -4.61 16.53 39.46
C ARG A 97 -4.53 18.04 39.64
N ARG A 98 -4.46 18.82 38.55
CA ARG A 98 -4.49 20.29 38.60
C ARG A 98 -5.86 20.85 38.96
N GLU A 99 -6.93 20.15 38.60
CA GLU A 99 -8.31 20.57 38.89
C GLU A 99 -8.80 20.19 40.29
N ARG A 100 -8.05 19.38 41.05
CA ARG A 100 -8.36 19.16 42.47
C ARG A 100 -7.93 20.39 43.26
N PRO A 101 -8.87 21.16 43.88
CA PRO A 101 -8.46 22.12 44.88
C PRO A 101 -7.81 21.33 46.02
N ALA A 102 -6.71 21.86 46.56
CA ALA A 102 -6.12 21.32 47.78
C ALA A 102 -7.21 21.31 48.85
N ALA A 103 -7.62 20.11 49.29
CA ALA A 103 -8.50 19.96 50.43
C ALA A 103 -7.73 20.48 51.65
N ALA A 104 -8.12 21.66 52.14
CA ALA A 104 -7.73 22.19 53.42
C ALA A 104 -8.63 21.60 54.52
#